data_AF-A0A7C4E4L2-F1
#
_entry.id   AF-A0A7C4E4L2-F1
#
_cell.length_a   1.000
_cell.length_b   1.000
_cell.length_c   1.000
_cell.angle_alpha   90.00
_cell.angle_beta   90.00
_cell.angle_gamma   90.00
#
_symmetry.space_group_name_H-M   'P 1'
#
loop_
_entity.id
_entity.type
_entity.pdbx_description
1 polymer ?
#
loop_
_entity_poly.entity_id
_entity_poly.type
_entity_poly.pdbx_seq_one_letter_code
_entity_poly.pdbx_strand_id
1 'polypeptide(L)'
;MTRPIHASPDTAAARTLRAIERAGDRVFGADANPLRQLGALAVLALWIAIGSGTVVYVFFDTSAAGAHESLERLAREQPWFGGLARGIHRYSADAFMLLAIAHVAREWIHRRYAGFRWFS
;
A
#
# COMPACT_ATOMS: atom_id res chain seq x y z
N MET A 1 3.59 -10.67 41.71
CA MET A 1 4.37 -9.41 41.61
C MET A 1 4.39 -8.97 40.15
N THR A 2 3.32 -8.33 39.69
CA THR A 2 3.11 -7.87 38.31
C THR A 2 3.83 -6.53 38.13
N ARG A 3 4.94 -6.51 37.39
CA ARG A 3 5.59 -5.24 37.01
C ARG A 3 4.57 -4.39 36.25
N PRO A 4 4.32 -3.13 36.62
CA PRO A 4 3.57 -2.24 35.76
C PRO A 4 4.39 -2.07 34.49
N ILE A 5 3.88 -2.57 33.37
CA ILE A 5 4.33 -2.18 32.04
C ILE A 5 4.23 -0.67 31.99
N HIS A 6 5.37 0.01 32.06
CA HIS A 6 5.44 1.46 31.96
C HIS A 6 4.69 1.88 30.70
N ALA A 7 3.50 2.45 30.88
CA ALA A 7 2.85 3.22 29.84
C ALA A 7 3.85 4.32 29.46
N SER A 8 4.60 4.11 28.37
CA SER A 8 5.52 5.14 27.89
C SER A 8 4.68 6.40 27.65
N PRO A 9 5.13 7.57 28.12
CA PRO A 9 4.37 8.79 27.96
C PRO A 9 4.06 8.98 26.47
N ASP A 10 2.78 9.27 26.19
CA ASP A 10 2.31 9.59 24.86
C ASP A 10 3.25 10.62 24.22
N THR A 11 3.87 10.28 23.11
CA THR A 11 4.78 11.20 22.43
C THR A 11 3.98 12.35 21.82
N ALA A 12 4.59 13.53 21.69
CA ALA A 12 3.95 14.65 21.00
C ALA A 12 3.51 14.25 19.58
N ALA A 13 4.34 13.47 18.88
CA ALA A 13 4.01 12.90 17.57
C ALA A 13 2.76 12.02 17.59
N ALA A 14 2.59 11.13 18.58
CA ALA A 14 1.41 10.30 18.71
C ALA A 14 0.14 11.11 19.00
N ARG A 15 0.24 12.19 19.80
CA ARG A 15 -0.88 13.11 20.02
C ARG A 15 -1.29 13.84 18.75
N THR A 16 -0.31 14.38 18.01
CA THR A 16 -0.54 15.07 16.74
C THR A 16 -1.18 14.14 15.71
N LEU A 17 -0.65 12.93 15.55
CA LEU A 17 -1.21 11.95 14.61
C LEU A 17 -2.66 11.59 14.96
N ARG A 18 -2.98 11.37 16.25
CA ARG A 18 -4.38 11.13 16.67
C ARG A 18 -5.28 12.33 16.39
N ALA A 19 -4.78 13.56 16.51
CA ALA A 19 -5.56 14.74 16.17
C ALA A 19 -5.89 14.79 14.67
N ILE A 20 -4.91 14.47 13.81
CA ILE A 20 -5.11 14.36 12.36
C ILE A 20 -6.12 13.24 12.04
N GLU A 21 -5.99 12.07 12.65
CA GLU A 21 -6.94 10.97 12.46
C GLU A 21 -8.36 11.39 12.85
N ARG A 22 -8.54 12.03 14.02
CA ARG A 22 -9.86 12.52 14.45
C ARG A 22 -10.42 13.60 13.52
N ALA A 23 -9.57 14.43 12.94
CA ALA A 23 -10.03 15.38 11.92
C ALA A 23 -10.55 14.64 10.68
N GLY A 24 -9.85 13.59 10.25
CA GLY A 24 -10.32 12.69 9.20
C GLY A 24 -11.62 11.97 9.55
N ASP A 25 -11.78 11.50 10.79
CA ASP A 25 -13.00 10.83 11.27
C ASP A 25 -14.23 11.75 11.15
N ARG A 26 -14.07 13.08 11.28
CA ARG A 26 -15.17 14.04 11.09
C ARG A 26 -15.62 14.18 9.64
N VAL A 27 -14.71 13.93 8.69
CA VAL A 27 -14.98 14.08 7.25
C VAL A 27 -15.51 12.78 6.64
N PHE A 28 -14.90 11.65 7.00
CA PHE A 28 -15.18 10.36 6.38
C PHE A 28 -16.00 9.42 7.28
N GLY A 29 -16.15 9.74 8.57
CA GLY A 29 -16.57 8.78 9.59
C GLY A 29 -15.37 7.95 10.10
N ALA A 30 -15.49 7.41 11.31
CA ALA A 30 -14.41 6.65 11.94
C ALA A 30 -14.05 5.38 11.16
N ASP A 31 -15.06 4.69 10.62
CA ASP A 31 -14.87 3.41 9.94
C ASP A 31 -14.26 3.58 8.55
N ALA A 32 -14.60 4.65 7.82
CA ALA A 32 -14.14 4.90 6.46
C ALA A 32 -12.95 5.87 6.38
N ASN A 33 -12.34 6.24 7.51
CA ASN A 33 -11.18 7.12 7.52
C ASN A 33 -9.96 6.45 6.84
N PRO A 34 -9.46 6.98 5.69
CA PRO A 34 -8.33 6.39 4.98
C PRO A 34 -7.06 6.28 5.83
N LEU A 35 -6.85 7.21 6.77
CA LEU A 35 -5.69 7.20 7.67
C LEU A 35 -5.73 6.02 8.65
N ARG A 36 -6.92 5.52 8.98
CA ARG A 36 -7.09 4.32 9.81
C ARG A 36 -6.99 3.04 8.99
N GLN A 37 -7.27 3.13 7.70
CA GLN A 37 -7.28 2.00 6.77
C GLN A 37 -6.00 1.87 5.92
N LEU A 38 -4.92 2.60 6.22
CA LEU A 38 -3.69 2.60 5.40
C LEU A 38 -3.17 1.20 5.06
N GLY A 39 -3.21 0.25 6.01
CA GLY A 39 -2.81 -1.14 5.77
C GLY A 39 -3.75 -1.87 4.79
N ALA A 40 -5.05 -1.69 4.93
CA ALA A 40 -6.04 -2.27 4.01
C ALA A 40 -5.94 -1.65 2.60
N LEU A 41 -5.75 -0.34 2.52
CA LEU A 41 -5.53 0.38 1.26
C LEU A 41 -4.22 -0.05 0.59
N ALA A 42 -3.15 -0.27 1.35
CA ALA A 42 -1.90 -0.80 0.82
C ALA A 42 -2.11 -2.21 0.23
N VAL A 43 -2.79 -3.10 0.96
CA VAL A 43 -3.11 -4.46 0.44
C VAL A 43 -4.00 -4.39 -0.80
N LEU A 44 -4.98 -3.48 -0.84
CA LEU A 44 -5.78 -3.26 -2.04
C LEU A 44 -4.92 -2.81 -3.23
N ALA A 45 -4.05 -1.82 -3.03
CA ALA A 45 -3.13 -1.35 -4.07
C ALA A 45 -2.19 -2.46 -4.55
N LEU A 46 -1.72 -3.32 -3.63
CA LEU A 46 -0.93 -4.51 -3.96
C LEU A 46 -1.73 -5.48 -4.84
N TRP A 47 -2.99 -5.77 -4.49
CA TRP A 47 -3.84 -6.65 -5.30
C TRP A 47 -4.09 -6.10 -6.70
N ILE A 48 -4.30 -4.79 -6.82
CA ILE A 48 -4.44 -4.11 -8.12
C ILE A 48 -3.13 -4.27 -8.91
N ALA A 49 -1.98 -4.02 -8.29
CA ALA A 49 -0.68 -4.13 -8.94
C ALA A 49 -0.37 -5.56 -9.41
N ILE A 50 -0.69 -6.56 -8.58
CA ILE A 50 -0.56 -7.98 -8.93
C ILE A 50 -1.48 -8.29 -10.12
N GLY A 51 -2.77 -7.96 -10.03
CA GLY A 51 -3.73 -8.25 -11.09
C GLY A 51 -3.35 -7.62 -12.42
N SER A 52 -2.99 -6.33 -12.42
CA SER A 52 -2.55 -5.64 -13.65
C SER A 52 -1.19 -6.15 -14.15
N GLY A 53 -0.29 -6.54 -13.23
CA GLY A 53 1.00 -7.12 -13.58
C GLY A 53 0.86 -8.49 -14.23
N THR A 54 -0.04 -9.34 -13.71
CA THR A 54 -0.38 -10.63 -14.32
C THR A 54 -0.94 -10.43 -15.72
N VAL A 55 -1.84 -9.46 -15.93
CA VAL A 55 -2.36 -9.14 -17.26
C VAL A 55 -1.23 -8.82 -18.22
N VAL A 56 -0.30 -7.92 -17.86
CA VAL A 56 0.84 -7.58 -18.73
C VAL A 56 1.74 -8.80 -18.97
N TYR A 57 2.00 -9.60 -17.94
CA TYR A 57 2.85 -10.78 -18.00
C TYR A 57 2.32 -11.84 -18.98
N VAL A 58 1.00 -12.08 -19.02
CA VAL A 58 0.40 -13.05 -19.97
C VAL A 58 0.72 -12.70 -21.43
N PHE A 59 0.85 -11.41 -21.76
CA PHE A 59 1.15 -10.96 -23.12
C PHE A 59 2.64 -10.70 -23.38
N PHE A 60 3.50 -10.88 -22.37
CA PHE A 60 4.93 -10.61 -22.47
C PHE A 60 5.71 -11.88 -22.81
N ASP A 61 6.57 -11.82 -23.82
CA ASP A 61 7.53 -12.90 -24.10
C ASP A 61 8.74 -12.74 -23.18
N THR A 62 8.94 -13.66 -22.23
CA THR A 62 10.04 -13.62 -21.27
C THR A 62 11.40 -14.02 -21.86
N SER A 63 11.47 -14.37 -23.15
CA SER A 63 12.74 -14.65 -23.81
C SER A 63 13.54 -13.35 -24.04
N ALA A 64 14.87 -13.43 -23.91
CA ALA A 64 15.75 -12.27 -24.09
C ALA A 64 15.71 -11.69 -25.52
N ALA A 65 15.33 -12.50 -26.52
CA ALA A 65 15.18 -12.07 -27.91
C ALA A 65 13.77 -11.51 -28.21
N GLY A 66 12.71 -12.10 -27.64
CA GLY A 66 11.31 -11.75 -27.93
C GLY A 66 10.71 -10.65 -27.04
N ALA A 67 11.38 -10.27 -25.95
CA ALA A 67 10.89 -9.28 -25.00
C ALA A 67 10.56 -7.91 -25.63
N HIS A 68 11.42 -7.42 -26.54
CA HIS A 68 11.18 -6.14 -27.21
C HIS A 68 10.09 -6.25 -28.28
N GLU A 69 10.13 -7.32 -29.08
CA GLU A 69 9.19 -7.56 -30.18
C GLU A 69 7.76 -7.81 -29.68
N SER A 70 7.61 -8.55 -28.57
CA SER A 70 6.30 -8.82 -27.96
C SER A 70 5.64 -7.54 -27.40
N LEU A 71 6.43 -6.66 -26.80
CA LEU A 71 5.95 -5.34 -26.35
C LEU A 71 5.53 -4.45 -27.51
N GLU A 72 6.30 -4.41 -28.59
CA GLU A 72 5.93 -3.64 -29.78
C GLU A 72 4.67 -4.19 -30.45
N ARG A 73 4.54 -5.51 -30.56
CA ARG A 73 3.36 -6.15 -31.15
C ARG A 73 2.11 -5.88 -30.31
N LEU A 74 2.21 -6.01 -28.98
CA LEU A 74 1.12 -5.67 -28.06
C LEU A 74 0.76 -4.18 -28.12
N ALA A 75 1.74 -3.29 -28.25
CA ALA A 75 1.50 -1.85 -28.39
C ALA A 75 0.84 -1.48 -29.73
N ARG A 76 1.15 -2.19 -30.81
CA ARG A 76 0.54 -1.99 -32.14
C ARG A 76 -0.87 -2.58 -32.23
N GLU A 77 -1.08 -3.77 -31.70
CA GLU A 77 -2.37 -4.49 -31.80
C GLU A 77 -3.38 -3.99 -30.76
N GLN A 78 -2.93 -3.66 -29.55
CA GLN A 78 -3.79 -3.30 -28.42
C GLN A 78 -3.26 -2.07 -27.62
N PRO A 79 -3.10 -0.90 -28.27
CA PRO A 79 -2.49 0.29 -27.66
C PRO A 79 -3.23 0.76 -26.40
N TRP A 80 -4.56 0.73 -26.43
CA TRP A 80 -5.39 1.16 -25.30
C TRP A 80 -5.27 0.22 -24.10
N PHE A 81 -5.29 -1.09 -24.34
CA PHE A 81 -5.18 -2.10 -23.28
C PHE A 81 -3.76 -2.16 -22.70
N GLY A 82 -2.74 -2.18 -23.55
CA GLY A 82 -1.34 -2.21 -23.13
C GLY A 82 -0.90 -0.93 -22.42
N GLY A 83 -1.42 0.24 -22.82
CA GLY A 83 -1.18 1.51 -22.13
C GLY A 83 -1.89 1.59 -20.79
N LEU A 84 -3.17 1.20 -20.75
CA LEU A 84 -3.97 1.22 -19.52
C LEU A 84 -3.44 0.24 -18.47
N ALA A 85 -3.14 -1.01 -18.84
CA ALA A 85 -2.62 -2.01 -17.91
C ALA A 85 -1.27 -1.60 -17.31
N ARG A 86 -0.37 -1.04 -18.13
CA ARG A 86 0.91 -0.49 -17.65
C ARG A 86 0.73 0.71 -16.73
N GLY A 87 -0.18 1.63 -17.07
CA GLY A 87 -0.51 2.77 -16.22
C GLY A 87 -1.06 2.33 -14.86
N ILE A 88 -2.05 1.43 -14.86
CA ILE A 88 -2.63 0.87 -13.63
C ILE A 88 -1.55 0.19 -12.79
N HIS A 89 -0.71 -0.66 -13.38
CA HIS A 89 0.34 -1.35 -12.64
C HIS A 89 1.33 -0.36 -12.01
N ARG A 90 1.76 0.66 -12.74
CA ARG A 90 2.69 1.68 -12.24
C ARG A 90 2.09 2.47 -11.08
N TYR A 91 0.90 3.05 -11.26
CA TYR A 91 0.30 3.90 -10.22
C TYR A 91 -0.15 3.10 -9.00
N SER A 92 -0.58 1.84 -9.16
CA SER A 92 -0.89 0.97 -8.04
C SER A 92 0.35 0.55 -7.25
N ALA A 93 1.48 0.31 -7.90
CA ALA A 93 2.76 0.07 -7.23
C ALA A 93 3.24 1.30 -6.45
N ASP A 94 3.14 2.50 -7.05
CA ASP A 94 3.48 3.77 -6.37
C ASP A 94 2.56 3.99 -5.15
N ALA A 95 1.25 3.78 -5.31
CA ALA A 95 0.28 3.89 -4.23
C ALA A 95 0.56 2.87 -3.11
N PHE A 96 0.85 1.61 -3.46
CA PHE A 96 1.23 0.58 -2.50
C PHE A 96 2.42 1.02 -1.65
N MET A 97 3.49 1.51 -2.30
CA MET A 97 4.69 1.94 -1.58
C MET A 97 4.40 3.10 -0.63
N LEU A 98 3.68 4.13 -1.09
CA LEU A 98 3.31 5.28 -0.26
C LEU A 98 2.44 4.88 0.92
N LEU A 99 1.42 4.04 0.70
CA LEU A 99 0.50 3.58 1.74
C LEU A 99 1.17 2.65 2.74
N ALA A 100 2.05 1.75 2.28
CA ALA A 100 2.79 0.84 3.14
C ALA A 100 3.77 1.62 4.04
N ILE A 101 4.52 2.58 3.48
CA ILE A 101 5.39 3.46 4.27
C ILE A 101 4.57 4.26 5.28
N ALA A 102 3.45 4.86 4.85
CA ALA A 102 2.58 5.61 5.75
C ALA A 102 2.01 4.71 6.86
N HIS A 103 1.62 3.48 6.54
CA HIS A 103 1.13 2.50 7.50
C HIS A 103 2.20 2.14 8.54
N VAL A 104 3.42 1.81 8.09
CA VAL A 104 4.54 1.49 8.98
C VAL A 104 4.93 2.69 9.82
N ALA A 105 4.99 3.90 9.26
CA ALA A 105 5.30 5.13 9.99
C ALA A 105 4.22 5.47 11.02
N ARG A 106 2.94 5.29 10.68
CA ARG A 106 1.81 5.43 11.62
C ARG A 106 1.96 4.45 12.77
N GLU A 107 2.19 3.19 12.44
CA GLU A 107 2.41 2.18 13.45
C GLU A 107 3.61 2.60 14.27
N TRP A 108 4.71 3.11 13.64
CA TRP A 108 6.00 3.63 14.20
C TRP A 108 5.80 4.74 15.25
N ILE A 109 4.87 5.63 14.99
CA ILE A 109 4.52 6.72 15.89
C ILE A 109 3.69 6.20 17.08
N HIS A 110 2.85 5.19 16.87
CA HIS A 110 2.00 4.60 17.91
C HIS A 110 2.68 3.57 18.82
N ARG A 111 3.95 3.23 18.57
CA ARG A 111 4.73 2.24 19.35
C ARG A 111 4.12 0.83 19.40
N ARG A 112 3.36 0.45 18.38
CA ARG A 112 2.60 -0.81 18.35
C ARG A 112 3.40 -2.04 17.86
N TYR A 113 4.72 -1.98 17.68
CA TYR A 113 5.57 -3.17 17.41
C TYR A 113 5.93 -3.98 18.65
N ALA A 114 5.62 -3.49 19.85
CA ALA A 114 6.07 -4.06 21.13
C ALA A 114 5.03 -4.97 21.81
N GLY A 115 4.33 -5.82 21.04
CA GLY A 115 3.32 -6.76 21.55
C GLY A 115 3.57 -8.21 21.13
N PHE A 116 2.93 -9.16 21.82
CA PHE A 116 3.07 -10.64 21.74
C PHE A 116 2.91 -11.27 20.33
N ARG A 117 2.67 -10.48 19.28
CA ARG A 117 2.41 -10.95 17.91
C ARG A 117 3.65 -10.97 17.01
N TRP A 118 4.84 -10.95 17.61
CA TRP A 118 6.10 -10.91 16.85
C TRP A 118 6.30 -12.19 16.02
N PHE A 119 5.88 -13.34 16.54
CA PHE A 119 5.82 -14.62 15.81
C PHE A 119 4.82 -15.56 16.50
N SER A 120 3.54 -15.53 16.10
CA SER A 120 2.60 -16.63 16.35
C SER A 120 1.94 -17.03 15.05
#